data_AF-A0ABD0XDL4-F1
#
_entry.id   AF-A0ABD0XDL4-F1
#
_cell.length_a   1.000
_cell.length_b   1.000
_cell.length_c   1.000
_cell.angle_alpha   90.00
_cell.angle_beta   90.00
_cell.angle_gamma   90.00
#
_symmetry.space_group_name_H-M   'P 1'
#
loop_
_entity.id
_entity.type
_entity.pdbx_description
1 polymer ?
#
loop_
_entity_poly.entity_id
_entity_poly.type
_entity_poly.pdbx_seq_one_letter_code
_entity_poly.pdbx_strand_id
1 'polypeptide(L)'
;MGQRHNEICHILLKYLMEENKIKKACCFEPSRWTLGRMRTNAIPKQTNGNDCGVFICKYADFLSQGKPFTFRRCDIPVIRKVMVWEMVQQKIL
;
A
#
# COMPACT_ATOMS: atom_id res chain seq x y z
N MET A 1 2.23 16.60 -0.48
CA MET A 1 2.09 15.12 -0.46
C MET A 1 1.09 14.68 0.60
N GLY A 2 0.37 13.58 0.36
CA GLY A 2 -0.68 13.06 1.25
C GLY A 2 -2.09 13.52 0.88
N GLN A 3 -2.44 13.41 -0.41
CA GLN A 3 -3.78 13.73 -0.89
C GLN A 3 -4.83 12.79 -0.28
N ARG A 4 -6.03 13.32 -0.07
CA ARG A 4 -7.16 12.58 0.50
C ARG A 4 -8.04 12.11 -0.65
N HIS A 5 -8.01 10.81 -0.93
CA HIS A 5 -8.87 10.18 -1.92
C HIS A 5 -9.77 9.16 -1.22
N ASN A 6 -10.72 9.65 -0.43
CA ASN A 6 -11.63 8.79 0.35
C ASN A 6 -12.51 7.90 -0.54
N GLU A 7 -12.69 8.28 -1.80
CA GLU A 7 -13.49 7.56 -2.79
C GLU A 7 -12.83 6.27 -3.27
N ILE A 8 -11.48 6.17 -3.26
CA ILE A 8 -10.76 5.00 -3.79
C ILE A 8 -11.17 3.73 -3.04
N CYS A 9 -11.27 3.78 -1.71
CA CYS A 9 -11.69 2.64 -0.91
C CYS A 9 -13.12 2.18 -1.26
N HIS A 10 -14.02 3.13 -1.57
CA HIS A 10 -15.39 2.82 -1.97
C HIS A 10 -15.43 2.18 -3.36
N ILE A 11 -14.64 2.70 -4.31
CA ILE A 11 -14.53 2.15 -5.66
C ILE A 11 -13.97 0.71 -5.60
N LEU A 12 -12.93 0.48 -4.81
CA LEU A 12 -12.35 -0.86 -4.63
C LEU A 12 -13.33 -1.83 -3.96
N LEU A 13 -14.07 -1.39 -2.93
CA LEU A 13 -15.10 -2.21 -2.30
C LEU A 13 -16.20 -2.61 -3.29
N LYS A 14 -16.65 -1.64 -4.11
CA LYS A 14 -17.64 -1.89 -5.16
C LYS A 14 -17.11 -2.90 -6.18
N TYR A 15 -15.85 -2.77 -6.62
CA TYR A 15 -15.22 -3.75 -7.51
C TYR A 15 -15.23 -5.15 -6.90
N LEU A 16 -14.85 -5.30 -5.63
CA LEU A 16 -14.85 -6.59 -4.94
C LEU A 16 -16.25 -7.21 -4.83
N MET A 17 -17.28 -6.38 -4.63
CA MET A 17 -18.68 -6.82 -4.63
C MET A 17 -19.10 -7.40 -5.98
N GLU A 18 -18.83 -6.66 -7.06
CA GLU A 18 -19.17 -7.05 -8.43
C GLU A 18 -18.42 -8.32 -8.84
N GLU A 19 -17.12 -8.38 -8.54
CA GLU A 19 -16.26 -9.52 -8.86
C GLU A 19 -16.70 -10.80 -8.11
N ASN A 20 -17.10 -10.68 -6.85
CA ASN A 20 -17.57 -11.82 -6.05
C ASN A 20 -18.90 -12.38 -6.58
N LYS A 21 -19.81 -11.50 -7.04
CA LYS A 21 -21.06 -11.89 -7.66
C LYS A 21 -20.83 -12.71 -8.93
N ILE A 22 -19.87 -12.27 -9.76
CA ILE A 22 -19.53 -12.95 -11.03
C ILE A 22 -18.83 -14.28 -10.77
N LYS A 23 -17.78 -14.29 -9.93
CA LYS A 23 -16.89 -15.45 -9.78
C LYS A 23 -17.38 -16.50 -8.80
N LYS A 24 -18.11 -16.11 -7.75
CA LYS A 24 -18.51 -17.02 -6.67
C LYS A 24 -20.02 -17.18 -6.50
N ALA A 25 -20.82 -16.42 -7.27
CA ALA A 25 -22.29 -16.39 -7.18
C ALA A 25 -22.82 -16.26 -5.73
N CYS A 26 -22.04 -15.62 -4.85
CA CYS A 26 -22.32 -15.52 -3.42
C CYS A 26 -22.55 -14.07 -3.02
N CYS A 27 -23.42 -13.86 -2.03
CA CYS A 27 -23.69 -12.55 -1.46
C CYS A 27 -22.41 -11.98 -0.82
N PHE A 28 -21.90 -10.89 -1.40
CA PHE A 28 -20.89 -10.09 -0.74
C PHE A 28 -21.58 -9.24 0.34
N GLU A 29 -21.08 -9.29 1.57
CA GLU A 29 -21.66 -8.58 2.71
C GLU A 29 -20.80 -7.34 3.05
N PRO A 30 -21.16 -6.13 2.60
CA PRO A 30 -20.31 -4.95 2.74
C PRO A 30 -20.17 -4.49 4.19
N SER A 31 -21.15 -4.80 5.05
CA SER A 31 -21.16 -4.47 6.48
C SER A 31 -20.00 -5.10 7.26
N ARG A 32 -19.41 -6.19 6.74
CA ARG A 32 -18.24 -6.84 7.35
C ARG A 32 -16.92 -6.11 7.07
N TRP A 33 -16.92 -5.10 6.20
CA TRP A 33 -15.75 -4.35 5.81
C TRP A 33 -15.75 -2.98 6.45
N THR A 34 -14.59 -2.58 7.02
CA THR A 34 -14.37 -1.21 7.48
C THR A 34 -13.50 -0.49 6.47
N LEU A 35 -13.98 0.65 5.96
CA LEU A 35 -13.20 1.52 5.09
C LEU A 35 -12.47 2.56 5.95
N GLY A 36 -11.14 2.51 5.92
CA GLY A 36 -10.31 3.36 6.75
C GLY A 36 -9.06 3.82 6.01
N ARG A 37 -8.53 4.96 6.45
CA ARG A 37 -7.22 5.44 6.04
C ARG A 37 -6.33 5.55 7.27
N MET A 38 -5.04 5.28 7.10
CA MET A 38 -4.08 5.57 8.16
C MET A 38 -3.93 7.08 8.32
N ARG A 39 -3.80 7.54 9.58
CA ARG A 39 -3.52 8.95 9.87
C ARG A 39 -2.14 9.29 9.31
N THR A 40 -2.01 10.47 8.70
CA THR A 40 -0.75 10.90 8.06
C THR A 40 0.44 10.95 9.01
N ASN A 41 0.19 11.13 10.31
CA ASN A 41 1.22 11.21 11.34
C ASN A 41 1.59 9.83 11.90
N ALA A 42 0.85 8.79 11.52
CA ALA A 42 1.08 7.41 11.96
C ALA A 42 1.94 6.59 10.98
N ILE A 43 2.29 7.17 9.82
CA ILE A 43 3.06 6.49 8.77
C ILE A 43 4.22 7.37 8.28
N PRO A 44 5.35 6.78 7.86
CA PRO A 44 6.42 7.52 7.19
C PRO A 44 5.86 8.31 6.00
N LYS A 45 6.42 9.48 5.68
CA LYS A 45 5.92 10.31 4.58
C LYS A 45 7.07 10.90 3.77
N GLN A 46 6.93 10.85 2.45
CA GLN A 46 7.84 11.57 1.54
C GLN A 46 7.67 13.09 1.69
N THR A 47 8.77 13.81 1.51
CA THR A 47 8.79 15.29 1.51
C THR A 47 9.32 15.85 0.18
N ASN A 48 9.46 15.00 -0.85
CA ASN A 48 10.02 15.33 -2.16
C ASN A 48 9.19 14.69 -3.29
N GLY A 49 9.37 15.19 -4.52
CA GLY A 49 8.56 14.81 -5.68
C GLY A 49 8.90 13.46 -6.34
N ASN A 50 9.94 12.76 -5.88
CA ASN A 50 10.51 11.62 -6.61
C ASN A 50 10.52 10.29 -5.82
N ASP A 51 10.22 10.29 -4.53
CA ASP A 51 10.24 9.07 -3.71
C ASP A 51 8.90 8.33 -3.61
N CYS A 52 7.82 8.79 -4.26
CA CYS A 52 6.49 8.16 -4.13
C CYS A 52 6.49 6.66 -4.43
N GLY A 53 7.19 6.25 -5.50
CA GLY A 53 7.33 4.83 -5.85
C GLY A 53 8.02 4.02 -4.75
N VAL A 54 9.09 4.54 -4.15
CA VAL A 54 9.83 3.86 -3.09
C VAL A 54 8.96 3.67 -1.85
N PHE A 55 8.23 4.71 -1.44
CA PHE A 55 7.31 4.62 -0.30
C PHE A 55 6.17 3.64 -0.58
N ILE A 56 5.57 3.64 -1.78
CA ILE A 56 4.52 2.68 -2.16
C ILE A 56 5.03 1.23 -2.04
N CYS A 57 6.21 0.94 -2.59
CA CYS A 57 6.79 -0.40 -2.53
C CYS A 57 7.09 -0.82 -1.08
N LYS A 58 7.67 0.06 -0.25
CA LYS A 58 7.94 -0.30 1.15
C LYS A 58 6.67 -0.37 2.00
N TYR A 59 5.61 0.38 1.69
CA TYR A 59 4.32 0.12 2.35
C TYR A 59 3.79 -1.27 2.00
N ALA A 60 3.81 -1.65 0.73
CA ALA A 60 3.35 -2.97 0.29
C ALA A 60 4.15 -4.11 0.92
N ASP A 61 5.48 -3.97 0.98
CA ASP A 61 6.40 -4.92 1.60
C ASP A 61 6.12 -5.14 3.09
N PHE A 62 5.94 -4.05 3.85
CA PHE A 62 5.64 -4.17 5.27
C PHE A 62 4.22 -4.70 5.53
N LEU A 63 3.23 -4.27 4.74
CA LEU A 63 1.84 -4.74 4.87
C LEU A 63 1.71 -6.22 4.51
N SER A 64 2.39 -6.71 3.48
CA SER A 64 2.34 -8.12 3.08
C SER A 64 2.94 -9.05 4.14
N GLN A 65 3.87 -8.53 4.95
CA GLN A 65 4.47 -9.24 6.08
C GLN A 65 3.75 -9.01 7.42
N GLY A 66 2.69 -8.19 7.46
CA GLY A 66 2.01 -7.82 8.70
C GLY A 66 2.88 -7.04 9.70
N LYS A 67 3.91 -6.34 9.21
CA LYS A 67 4.88 -5.60 10.05
C LYS A 67 4.53 -4.11 10.15
N PRO A 68 4.81 -3.45 11.29
CA PRO A 68 4.64 -2.00 11.42
C PRO A 68 5.67 -1.25 10.59
N PHE A 69 5.31 -0.10 10.03
CA PHE A 69 6.26 0.71 9.25
C PHE A 69 7.36 1.30 10.14
N THR A 70 8.58 0.78 10.01
CA THR A 70 9.75 1.24 10.78
C THR A 70 10.77 2.02 9.94
N PHE A 71 10.63 2.03 8.61
CA PHE A 71 11.53 2.76 7.72
C PHE A 71 11.30 4.28 7.80
N ARG A 72 12.36 5.05 7.58
CA ARG A 72 12.37 6.51 7.68
C ARG A 72 12.88 7.13 6.38
N ARG A 73 12.70 8.44 6.26
CA ARG A 73 13.15 9.21 5.08
C ARG A 73 14.66 9.08 4.86
N CYS A 74 15.46 9.02 5.91
CA CYS A 74 16.92 8.87 5.81
C CYS A 74 17.34 7.53 5.18
N ASP A 75 16.47 6.52 5.21
CA ASP A 75 16.78 5.18 4.72
C ASP A 75 16.56 5.09 3.19
N ILE A 76 15.82 6.03 2.60
CA ILE A 76 15.41 6.00 1.19
C ILE A 76 16.57 5.88 0.19
N PRO A 77 17.70 6.59 0.34
CA PRO A 77 18.84 6.42 -0.57
C PRO A 77 19.40 5.01 -0.57
N VAL A 78 19.44 4.34 0.59
CA VAL A 78 19.89 2.95 0.71
C VAL A 78 18.84 2.00 0.16
N ILE A 79 17.57 2.21 0.50
CA ILE A 79 16.44 1.42 -0.01
C ILE A 79 16.43 1.41 -1.54
N ARG A 80 16.69 2.55 -2.21
CA ARG A 80 16.79 2.60 -3.68
C ARG A 80 17.89 1.67 -4.23
N LYS A 81 19.06 1.65 -3.61
CA LYS A 81 20.16 0.75 -4.01
C LYS A 81 19.78 -0.72 -3.79
N VAL A 82 19.14 -1.01 -2.66
CA VAL A 82 18.62 -2.35 -2.36
C VAL A 82 17.61 -2.79 -3.42
N MET A 83 16.65 -1.93 -3.79
CA MET A 83 15.66 -2.26 -4.82
C MET A 83 16.31 -2.58 -6.17
N VAL A 84 17.37 -1.85 -6.57
CA VAL A 84 18.12 -2.18 -7.79
C VAL A 84 18.72 -3.58 -7.70
N TRP A 85 19.32 -3.91 -6.57
CA TRP A 85 19.85 -5.25 -6.32
C TRP A 85 18.74 -6.31 -6.35
N GLU A 86 17.62 -6.08 -5.66
CA GLU A 86 16.46 -6.99 -5.62
C GLU A 86 15.90 -7.26 -7.02
N MET A 87 15.84 -6.24 -7.88
CA MET A 87 15.40 -6.36 -9.27
C MET A 87 16.36 -7.19 -10.12
N VAL A 88 17.67 -6.97 -9.99
CA VAL A 88 18.69 -7.72 -10.75
C VAL A 88 18.73 -9.19 -10.29
N GLN A 89 18.61 -9.43 -8.99
CA GLN A 89 18.66 -10.78 -8.42
C GLN A 89 17.31 -11.50 -8.45
N GLN A 90 16.22 -10.80 -8.81
CA GLN A 90 14.84 -11.29 -8.73
C GLN A 90 14.50 -11.88 -7.35
N LYS A 91 15.02 -11.26 -6.28
CA LYS A 91 14.90 -11.74 -4.91
C LYS A 91 14.76 -10.56 -3.96
N ILE A 92 13.68 -10.56 -3.17
CA ILE A 92 13.46 -9.60 -2.06
C ILE A 92 14.29 -10.06 -0.86
N LEU A 93 14.92 -9.11 -0.17
CA LEU A 93 15.74 -9.34 1.03
C LEU A 93 14.91 -9.45 2.33
#